data_AF-A0A3B8XAK6-F1
#
_entry.id   AF-A0A3B8XAK6-F1
#
_cell.length_a   1.000
_cell.length_b   1.000
_cell.length_c   1.000
_cell.angle_alpha   90.00
_cell.angle_beta   90.00
_cell.angle_gamma   90.00
#
_symmetry.space_group_name_H-M   'P 1'
#
loop_
_entity.id
_entity.type
_entity.pdbx_description
1 polymer ?
#
loop_
_entity_poly.entity_id
_entity_poly.type
_entity_poly.pdbx_seq_one_letter_code
_entity_poly.pdbx_strand_id
1 'polypeptide(L)'
;MKNNRWLSLTILCTGFLLIVVDVTIVNVALPSIQRDLGFSQSGLAWVINAYLIAFGGFLLLAGRLGDLFGRKRIYLIGLAIFIGA
;
A
#
# COMPACT_ATOMS: atom_id res chain seq x y z
N MET A 1 0.86 29.34 13.79
CA MET A 1 0.58 27.90 13.49
C MET A 1 -0.61 27.70 12.52
N LYS A 2 -0.83 28.57 11.51
CA LYS A 2 -2.03 28.53 10.63
C LYS A 2 -1.79 27.92 9.24
N ASN A 3 -0.53 27.57 8.90
CA ASN A 3 -0.14 27.05 7.57
C ASN A 3 0.14 25.52 7.51
N ASN A 4 0.06 24.79 8.61
CA ASN A 4 0.45 23.38 8.65
C ASN A 4 -0.65 22.40 8.18
N ARG A 5 -1.90 22.87 8.02
CA ARG A 5 -3.02 22.01 7.61
C ARG A 5 -2.89 21.57 6.16
N TRP A 6 -2.53 22.48 5.27
CA TRP A 6 -2.27 22.20 3.86
C TRP A 6 -1.10 21.25 3.68
N LEU A 7 -0.04 21.42 4.47
CA LEU A 7 1.13 20.55 4.43
C LEU A 7 0.79 19.12 4.90
N SER A 8 0.01 18.98 5.99
CA SER A 8 -0.52 17.68 6.42
C SER A 8 -1.42 17.03 5.37
N LEU A 9 -2.27 17.82 4.70
CA LEU A 9 -3.12 17.34 3.61
C LEU A 9 -2.29 16.81 2.44
N THR A 10 -1.29 17.58 1.98
CA THR A 10 -0.40 17.14 0.90
C THR A 10 0.28 15.83 1.24
N ILE A 11 0.83 15.71 2.45
CA ILE A 11 1.48 14.47 2.91
C ILE A 11 0.49 13.30 2.88
N LEU A 12 -0.70 13.46 3.48
CA LEU A 12 -1.72 12.41 3.50
C LEU A 12 -2.16 12.01 2.08
N CYS A 13 -2.37 12.98 1.20
CA CYS A 13 -2.70 12.75 -0.21
C CYS A 13 -1.59 12.00 -0.93
N THR A 14 -0.32 12.33 -0.70
CA THR A 14 0.81 11.57 -1.25
C THR A 14 0.77 10.12 -0.79
N GLY A 15 0.61 9.87 0.51
CA GLY A 15 0.50 8.49 1.01
C GLY A 15 -0.67 7.71 0.41
N PHE A 16 -1.83 8.37 0.21
CA PHE A 16 -2.97 7.75 -0.45
C PHE A 16 -2.69 7.45 -1.92
N LEU A 17 -2.05 8.38 -2.64
CA LEU A 17 -1.65 8.18 -4.02
C LEU A 17 -0.70 6.98 -4.17
N LEU A 18 0.26 6.82 -3.25
CA LEU A 18 1.16 5.67 -3.24
C LEU A 18 0.41 4.34 -3.14
N ILE A 19 -0.63 4.28 -2.30
CA ILE A 19 -1.49 3.08 -2.17
C ILE A 19 -2.24 2.79 -3.48
N VAL A 20 -2.80 3.80 -4.12
CA VAL A 20 -3.54 3.62 -5.39
C VAL A 20 -2.60 3.16 -6.51
N VAL A 21 -1.40 3.74 -6.57
CA VAL A 21 -0.37 3.36 -7.54
C VAL A 21 0.06 1.91 -7.32
N ASP A 22 0.28 1.48 -6.08
CA ASP A 22 0.66 0.11 -5.72
C ASP A 22 -0.34 -0.93 -6.24
N VAL A 23 -1.64 -0.74 -5.96
CA VAL A 23 -2.70 -1.63 -6.45
C VAL A 23 -2.74 -1.64 -7.98
N THR A 24 -2.53 -0.48 -8.61
CA THR A 24 -2.55 -0.37 -10.08
C THR A 24 -1.38 -1.10 -10.72
N ILE A 25 -0.17 -1.04 -10.13
CA ILE A 25 1.02 -1.71 -10.64
C ILE A 25 0.80 -3.21 -10.75
N VAL A 26 0.25 -3.85 -9.71
CA VAL A 26 -0.03 -5.29 -9.72
C VAL A 26 -1.00 -5.64 -10.84
N ASN A 27 -2.08 -4.85 -10.99
CA ASN A 27 -3.08 -5.09 -12.04
C ASN A 27 -2.52 -4.92 -13.46
N VAL A 28 -1.65 -3.93 -13.67
CA VAL A 28 -0.98 -3.70 -14.95
C VAL A 28 0.07 -4.78 -15.25
N ALA A 29 0.68 -5.36 -14.22
CA ALA A 29 1.68 -6.43 -14.36
C ALA A 29 1.05 -7.82 -14.62
N LEU A 30 -0.23 -8.03 -14.27
CA LEU A 30 -0.90 -9.33 -14.42
C LEU A 30 -0.80 -9.94 -15.84
N PRO A 31 -1.02 -9.20 -16.94
CA PRO A 31 -0.86 -9.75 -18.29
C PRO A 31 0.59 -10.14 -18.61
N SER A 32 1.58 -9.47 -18.02
CA SER A 32 3.00 -9.81 -18.14
C SER A 32 3.29 -11.11 -17.39
N ILE A 33 2.88 -11.18 -16.12
CA ILE A 33 2.99 -12.37 -15.25
C ILE A 33 2.34 -13.58 -15.94
N GLN A 34 1.17 -13.41 -16.55
CA GLN A 34 0.50 -14.48 -17.29
C GLN A 34 1.32 -14.99 -18.46
N ARG A 35 1.89 -14.08 -19.28
CA ARG A 35 2.64 -14.44 -20.48
C ARG A 35 4.00 -15.05 -20.14
N ASP A 36 4.69 -14.51 -19.13
CA ASP A 36 6.05 -14.89 -18.78
C ASP A 36 6.10 -16.19 -17.96
N LEU A 37 5.09 -16.46 -17.13
CA LEU A 37 5.03 -17.64 -16.26
C LEU A 37 4.01 -18.70 -16.71
N GLY A 38 3.26 -18.44 -17.79
CA GLY A 38 2.25 -19.37 -18.31
C GLY A 38 1.09 -19.62 -17.35
N PHE A 39 0.78 -18.66 -16.47
CA PHE A 39 -0.26 -18.83 -15.46
C PHE A 39 -1.66 -19.02 -16.07
N SER A 40 -2.44 -19.93 -15.47
CA SER A 40 -3.87 -20.04 -15.71
C SER A 40 -4.61 -18.83 -15.14
N GLN A 41 -5.86 -18.60 -15.58
CA GLN A 41 -6.72 -17.57 -14.99
C GLN A 41 -6.89 -17.74 -13.47
N SER A 42 -6.95 -18.98 -12.99
CA SER A 42 -7.00 -19.27 -11.55
C SER A 42 -5.70 -18.88 -10.82
N GLY A 43 -4.54 -19.04 -11.46
CA GLY A 43 -3.25 -18.59 -10.91
C GLY A 43 -3.19 -17.08 -10.75
N LEU A 44 -3.66 -16.33 -11.75
CA LEU A 44 -3.75 -14.87 -11.67
C LEU A 44 -4.68 -14.39 -10.55
N ALA A 45 -5.84 -15.02 -10.39
CA ALA A 45 -6.75 -14.71 -9.29
C ALA A 45 -6.08 -14.94 -7.92
N TRP A 46 -5.26 -15.98 -7.79
CA TRP A 46 -4.49 -16.22 -6.56
C TRP A 46 -3.39 -15.21 -6.32
N VAL A 47 -2.75 -14.65 -7.36
CA VAL A 47 -1.79 -13.53 -7.20
C VAL A 47 -2.47 -12.32 -6.57
N ILE A 48 -3.65 -11.95 -7.09
CA ILE A 48 -4.43 -10.84 -6.53
C ILE A 48 -4.88 -11.15 -5.10
N ASN A 49 -5.40 -12.35 -4.85
CA ASN A 49 -5.86 -12.74 -3.52
C ASN A 49 -4.72 -12.75 -2.49
N ALA A 50 -3.53 -13.25 -2.86
CA ALA A 50 -2.36 -13.23 -1.99
C ALA A 50 -1.96 -11.80 -1.62
N TYR A 51 -1.95 -10.89 -2.61
CA TYR A 51 -1.74 -9.45 -2.37
C TYR A 51 -2.77 -8.88 -1.38
N LEU A 52 -4.06 -9.15 -1.60
CA LEU A 52 -5.14 -8.65 -0.74
C LEU A 52 -5.10 -9.22 0.68
N ILE A 53 -4.79 -10.51 0.84
CA ILE A 53 -4.68 -11.17 2.15
C ILE A 53 -3.51 -10.57 2.94
N ALA A 54 -2.34 -10.43 2.30
CA ALA A 54 -1.18 -9.80 2.93
C ALA A 54 -1.51 -8.36 3.33
N PHE A 55 -2.05 -7.57 2.41
CA PHE A 55 -2.44 -6.19 2.67
C PHE A 55 -3.43 -6.07 3.83
N GLY A 56 -4.54 -6.82 3.78
CA GLY A 56 -5.56 -6.79 4.83
C GLY A 56 -5.05 -7.26 6.20
N GLY A 57 -4.22 -8.30 6.22
CA GLY A 57 -3.60 -8.81 7.45
C GLY A 57 -2.68 -7.77 8.10
N PHE A 58 -1.80 -7.14 7.32
CA PHE A 58 -0.91 -6.09 7.83
C PHE A 58 -1.64 -4.78 8.12
N LEU A 59 -2.76 -4.47 7.45
CA LEU A 59 -3.52 -3.25 7.69
C LEU A 59 -4.05 -3.18 9.12
N LEU A 60 -4.60 -4.28 9.64
CA LEU A 60 -5.09 -4.36 11.02
C LEU A 60 -3.95 -4.21 12.03
N LEU A 61 -2.80 -4.84 11.75
CA LEU A 61 -1.60 -4.71 12.56
C LEU A 61 -1.10 -3.25 12.58
N ALA A 62 -0.98 -2.62 11.42
CA ALA A 62 -0.54 -1.24 11.26
C ALA A 62 -1.51 -0.26 11.95
N GLY A 63 -2.82 -0.50 11.86
CA GLY A 63 -3.84 0.26 12.58
C GLY A 63 -3.64 0.18 14.09
N ARG A 64 -3.46 -1.04 14.63
CA ARG A 64 -3.22 -1.24 16.05
C ARG A 64 -1.91 -0.63 16.53
N LEU A 65 -0.84 -0.74 15.75
CA LEU A 65 0.42 -0.05 16.02
C LEU A 65 0.22 1.47 16.04
N GLY A 66 -0.60 2.01 15.13
CA GLY A 66 -0.96 3.43 15.08
C GLY A 66 -1.69 3.91 16.32
N ASP A 67 -2.59 3.08 16.87
CA ASP A 67 -3.31 3.42 18.11
C ASP A 67 -2.41 3.31 19.36
N LEU A 68 -1.46 2.37 19.39
CA LEU A 68 -0.55 2.18 20.54
C LEU A 68 0.62 3.18 20.55
N PHE A 69 1.28 3.41 19.41
CA PHE A 69 2.52 4.19 19.30
C PHE A 69 2.31 5.59 18.69
N GLY A 70 1.07 5.92 18.31
CA GLY A 70 0.68 7.20 17.74
C GLY A 70 0.62 7.19 16.21
N ARG A 71 -0.54 7.59 15.68
CA ARG A 71 -0.90 7.53 14.25
C ARG A 71 0.08 8.26 13.33
N LYS A 72 0.51 9.47 13.73
CA LYS A 72 1.49 10.26 12.95
C LYS A 72 2.84 9.55 12.82
N ARG A 73 3.31 8.90 13.88
CA ARG A 73 4.63 8.26 13.91
C ARG A 73 4.65 7.02 13.04
N ILE A 74 3.62 6.17 13.16
CA ILE A 74 3.46 4.98 12.33
C ILE A 74 3.26 5.33 10.85
N TYR A 75 2.47 6.36 10.56
CA TYR A 75 2.31 6.85 9.19
C TYR A 75 3.65 7.26 8.56
N LEU A 76 4.47 8.06 9.27
CA LEU A 76 5.77 8.50 8.77
C LEU A 76 6.77 7.34 8.63
N ILE A 77 6.74 6.36 9.53
CA ILE A 77 7.56 5.14 9.42
C ILE A 77 7.16 4.37 8.15
N GLY A 78 5.86 4.13 7.93
CA GLY A 78 5.38 3.46 6.73
C GLY A 78 5.76 4.20 5.45
N LEU A 79 5.63 5.53 5.44
CA LEU A 79 6.05 6.36 4.32
C LEU A 79 7.57 6.27 4.06
N ALA A 80 8.38 6.30 5.12
CA ALA A 80 9.83 6.19 5.00
C ALA A 80 10.27 4.80 4.50
N ILE A 81 9.61 3.73 4.97
CA ILE A 81 9.84 2.36 4.48
C ILE A 81 9.48 2.29 3.00
N PHE A 82 8.34 2.85 2.58
CA PHE A 82 7.89 2.79 1.20
C PHE A 82 8.81 3.56 0.23
N ILE A 83 9.34 4.71 0.65
CA ILE A 83 10.23 5.53 -0.19
C ILE A 83 11.68 5.02 -0.17
N GLY A 84 12.11 4.47 0.97
CA GLY A 84 13.49 4.02 1.20
C GLY A 84 13.77 2.56 0.83
N ALA A 85 12.74 1.75 0.57
CA ALA A 85 12.84 0.40 0.02
C ALA A 85 12.80 0.44 -1.52
#